data_AF-A0A661WD02-F1
#
_entry.id   AF-A0A661WD02-F1
#
_cell.length_a   1.000
_cell.length_b   1.000
_cell.length_c   1.000
_cell.angle_alpha   90.00
_cell.angle_beta   90.00
_cell.angle_gamma   90.00
#
_symmetry.space_group_name_H-M   'P 1'
#
loop_
_entity.id
_entity.type
_entity.pdbx_description
1 polymer ?
#
loop_
_entity_poly.entity_id
_entity_poly.type
_entity_poly.pdbx_seq_one_letter_code
_entity_poly.pdbx_strand_id
1 'polypeptide(L)'
;ALVPISTAQARLLRRNPADKVDVIFVQAADADLVSDAKEEISEILRREHRTAVGEDDFSLMSQDDMVDTASSITGILTIFIGGIAAISLLVGGIGIMNIMLVSVTERTREIGLRKALGARKRDILTQFLVESSLLSLVGGLIGILLGWGIGVIVGIVATKSGTPFEPVVGLNAVLLATLFSAAVGLFFGIYPANRAANLVPVEALRYE
;
A
#
# COMPACT_ATOMS: atom_id res chain seq x y z
N ALA A 1 -49.48 -9.24 -6.65
CA ALA A 1 -49.80 -10.10 -7.82
C ALA A 1 -48.50 -10.62 -8.39
N LEU A 2 -48.36 -11.95 -8.54
CA LEU A 2 -47.20 -12.58 -9.17
C LEU A 2 -47.53 -12.80 -10.64
N VAL A 3 -46.75 -12.20 -11.55
CA VAL A 3 -46.92 -12.37 -12.99
C VAL A 3 -45.84 -13.33 -13.49
N PRO A 4 -46.18 -14.33 -14.34
CA PRO A 4 -45.20 -15.23 -14.95
C PRO A 4 -44.12 -14.45 -15.72
N ILE A 5 -42.86 -14.85 -15.55
CA ILE A 5 -41.70 -14.10 -16.09
C ILE A 5 -41.76 -13.97 -17.63
N SER A 6 -42.29 -14.99 -18.32
CA SER A 6 -42.50 -14.97 -19.77
C SER A 6 -43.55 -13.93 -20.20
N THR A 7 -44.64 -13.79 -19.45
CA THR A 7 -45.69 -12.81 -19.70
C THR A 7 -45.24 -11.38 -19.38
N ALA A 8 -44.44 -11.21 -18.33
CA ALA A 8 -43.83 -9.93 -17.98
C ALA A 8 -42.84 -9.46 -19.05
N GLN A 9 -41.98 -10.37 -19.55
CA GLN A 9 -41.02 -10.06 -20.62
C GLN A 9 -41.71 -9.71 -21.94
N ALA A 10 -42.70 -10.50 -22.36
CA ALA A 10 -43.37 -10.30 -23.65
C ALA A 10 -44.27 -9.05 -23.70
N ARG A 11 -45.02 -8.76 -22.61
CA ARG A 11 -46.05 -7.70 -22.63
C ARG A 11 -45.70 -6.43 -21.84
N LEU A 12 -44.95 -6.53 -20.75
CA LEU A 12 -44.62 -5.35 -19.92
C LEU A 12 -43.27 -4.76 -20.29
N LEU A 13 -42.26 -5.60 -20.56
CA LEU A 13 -40.93 -5.17 -20.97
C LEU A 13 -40.76 -5.05 -22.49
N ARG A 14 -41.77 -5.43 -23.30
CA ARG A 14 -41.72 -5.50 -24.78
C ARG A 14 -40.44 -6.19 -25.29
N ARG A 15 -39.97 -7.20 -24.57
CA ARG A 15 -38.80 -8.02 -24.93
C ARG A 15 -39.35 -9.29 -25.55
N ASN A 16 -39.42 -9.34 -26.87
CA ASN A 16 -39.68 -10.60 -27.59
C ASN A 16 -38.37 -11.40 -27.58
N PRO A 17 -38.28 -12.55 -26.89
CA PRO A 17 -37.02 -13.29 -26.76
C PRO A 17 -36.55 -13.94 -28.07
N ALA A 18 -37.36 -13.91 -29.14
CA ALA A 18 -37.04 -14.53 -30.41
C ALA A 18 -36.21 -13.66 -31.38
N ASP A 19 -36.11 -12.33 -31.14
CA ASP A 19 -35.59 -11.38 -32.15
C ASP A 19 -34.53 -10.40 -31.61
N LYS A 20 -34.01 -10.62 -30.39
CA LYS A 20 -33.00 -9.73 -29.78
C LYS A 20 -31.85 -10.53 -29.21
N VAL A 21 -30.64 -10.24 -29.68
CA VAL A 21 -29.38 -10.80 -29.16
C VAL A 21 -28.84 -9.85 -28.11
N ASP A 22 -28.63 -10.34 -26.89
CA ASP A 22 -28.14 -9.52 -25.78
C ASP A 22 -26.62 -9.59 -25.63
N VAL A 23 -26.00 -10.72 -25.97
CA VAL A 23 -24.55 -10.97 -25.82
C VAL A 23 -24.08 -11.86 -26.96
N ILE A 24 -22.95 -11.52 -27.56
CA ILE A 24 -22.22 -12.33 -28.53
C ILE A 24 -20.86 -12.67 -27.93
N PHE A 25 -20.58 -13.96 -27.77
CA PHE A 25 -19.25 -14.41 -27.36
C PHE A 25 -18.38 -14.61 -28.59
N VAL A 26 -17.23 -13.94 -28.62
CA VAL A 26 -16.25 -14.04 -29.70
C VAL A 26 -14.91 -14.42 -29.10
N GLN A 27 -14.19 -15.34 -29.74
CA GLN A 27 -12.87 -15.78 -29.33
C GLN A 27 -11.87 -15.43 -30.43
N ALA A 28 -10.83 -14.66 -30.06
CA ALA A 28 -9.71 -14.39 -30.95
C ALA A 28 -8.83 -15.64 -31.14
N ALA A 29 -8.11 -15.71 -32.25
CA ALA A 29 -7.20 -16.81 -32.54
C ALA A 29 -6.01 -16.85 -31.57
N ASP A 30 -5.52 -15.68 -31.17
CA ASP A 30 -4.40 -15.48 -30.24
C ASP A 30 -4.67 -14.30 -29.30
N ALA A 31 -3.97 -14.27 -28.16
CA ALA A 31 -4.11 -13.21 -27.16
C ALA A 31 -3.68 -11.83 -27.70
N ASP A 32 -2.61 -11.80 -28.49
CA ASP A 32 -2.06 -10.54 -29.04
C ASP A 32 -3.01 -9.88 -30.06
N LEU A 33 -3.93 -10.65 -30.65
CA LEU A 33 -4.88 -10.18 -31.66
C LEU A 33 -6.20 -9.69 -31.08
N VAL A 34 -6.38 -9.72 -29.75
CA VAL A 34 -7.66 -9.36 -29.12
C VAL A 34 -8.00 -7.88 -29.35
N SER A 35 -7.00 -7.00 -29.34
CA SER A 35 -7.22 -5.56 -29.59
C SER A 35 -7.59 -5.30 -31.05
N ASP A 36 -6.88 -5.91 -32.00
CA ASP A 36 -7.17 -5.78 -33.43
C ASP A 36 -8.54 -6.37 -33.77
N ALA A 37 -8.87 -7.54 -33.21
CA ALA A 37 -10.18 -8.16 -33.36
C ALA A 37 -11.31 -7.30 -32.78
N LYS A 38 -11.07 -6.61 -31.65
CA LYS A 38 -12.06 -5.69 -31.05
C LYS A 38 -12.37 -4.52 -31.99
N GLU A 39 -11.35 -4.00 -32.68
CA GLU A 39 -11.51 -2.94 -33.67
C GLU A 39 -12.26 -3.45 -34.93
N GLU A 40 -11.85 -4.59 -35.49
CA GLU A 40 -12.50 -5.18 -36.66
C GLU A 40 -13.98 -5.52 -36.40
N ILE A 41 -14.30 -6.10 -35.23
CA ILE A 41 -15.69 -6.39 -34.85
C ILE A 41 -16.49 -5.10 -34.70
N SER A 42 -15.88 -4.05 -34.13
CA SER A 42 -16.54 -2.74 -34.00
C SER A 42 -16.88 -2.14 -35.37
N GLU A 43 -15.96 -2.23 -36.34
CA GLU A 43 -16.22 -1.78 -37.71
C GLU A 43 -17.33 -2.57 -38.40
N ILE A 44 -17.32 -3.91 -38.25
CA ILE A 44 -18.35 -4.77 -38.82
C ILE A 44 -19.71 -4.44 -38.22
N LEU A 45 -19.82 -4.33 -36.89
CA LEU A 45 -21.07 -4.02 -36.21
C LEU A 45 -21.58 -2.63 -36.57
N ARG A 46 -20.72 -1.62 -36.64
CA ARG A 46 -21.09 -0.27 -37.11
C ARG A 46 -21.66 -0.30 -38.51
N ARG A 47 -21.04 -1.06 -39.42
CA ARG A 47 -21.51 -1.19 -40.80
C ARG A 47 -22.89 -1.87 -40.87
N GLU A 48 -23.09 -2.94 -40.13
CA GLU A 48 -24.36 -3.68 -40.12
C GLU A 48 -25.48 -2.91 -39.43
N HIS A 49 -25.19 -2.24 -38.30
CA HIS A 49 -26.15 -1.46 -37.53
C HIS A 49 -26.41 -0.06 -38.13
N ARG A 50 -25.59 0.38 -39.09
CA ARG A 50 -25.65 1.69 -39.75
C ARG A 50 -25.58 2.85 -38.75
N THR A 51 -24.80 2.69 -37.68
CA THR A 51 -24.57 3.72 -36.66
C THR A 51 -23.45 4.67 -37.08
N ALA A 52 -23.56 5.93 -36.66
CA ALA A 52 -22.48 6.91 -36.86
C ALA A 52 -21.33 6.64 -35.89
N VAL A 53 -20.11 7.03 -36.28
CA VAL A 53 -18.93 6.93 -35.41
C VAL A 53 -19.17 7.73 -34.13
N GLY A 54 -19.22 7.03 -32.99
CA GLY A 54 -19.45 7.63 -31.67
C GLY A 54 -20.89 7.49 -31.14
N GLU A 55 -21.82 6.96 -31.94
CA GLU A 55 -23.20 6.61 -31.53
C GLU A 55 -23.42 5.09 -31.60
N ASP A 56 -22.46 4.31 -31.10
CA ASP A 56 -22.56 2.86 -31.08
C ASP A 56 -23.67 2.42 -30.11
N ASP A 57 -24.54 1.53 -30.58
CA ASP A 57 -25.60 0.88 -29.79
C ASP A 57 -25.13 -0.44 -29.14
N PHE A 58 -23.84 -0.77 -29.29
CA PHE A 58 -23.19 -1.97 -28.76
C PHE A 58 -21.97 -1.62 -27.90
N SER A 59 -21.57 -2.55 -27.02
CA SER A 59 -20.33 -2.46 -26.27
C SER A 59 -19.51 -3.73 -26.43
N LEU A 60 -18.20 -3.57 -26.62
CA LEU A 60 -17.25 -4.68 -26.60
C LEU A 60 -16.50 -4.68 -25.28
N MET A 61 -16.63 -5.77 -24.54
CA MET A 61 -15.86 -6.02 -23.33
C MET A 61 -14.94 -7.21 -23.56
N SER A 62 -13.64 -6.96 -23.49
CA SER A 62 -12.62 -8.01 -23.53
C SER A 62 -12.28 -8.47 -22.11
N GLN A 63 -11.58 -9.60 -22.02
CA GLN A 63 -11.05 -10.06 -20.74
C GLN A 63 -9.99 -9.10 -20.19
N ASP A 64 -9.21 -8.45 -21.07
CA ASP A 64 -8.18 -7.47 -20.69
C ASP A 64 -8.80 -6.22 -20.05
N ASP A 65 -9.93 -5.73 -20.57
CA ASP A 65 -10.65 -4.58 -19.96
C ASP A 65 -11.04 -4.89 -18.49
N MET A 66 -11.39 -6.14 -18.19
CA MET A 66 -11.72 -6.58 -16.83
C MET A 66 -10.48 -6.67 -15.94
N VAL A 67 -9.36 -7.16 -16.47
CA VAL A 67 -8.07 -7.23 -15.77
C VAL A 67 -7.53 -5.82 -15.50
N ASP A 68 -7.62 -4.90 -16.45
CA ASP A 68 -7.18 -3.50 -16.31
C ASP A 68 -8.00 -2.76 -15.27
N THR A 69 -9.32 -2.96 -15.28
CA THR A 69 -10.21 -2.40 -14.26
C THR A 69 -9.85 -2.92 -12.87
N ALA A 70 -9.67 -4.23 -12.72
CA ALA A 70 -9.28 -4.84 -11.45
C ALA A 70 -7.89 -4.36 -10.97
N SER A 71 -6.94 -4.23 -11.89
CA SER A 71 -5.59 -3.73 -11.62
C SER A 71 -5.61 -2.27 -11.18
N SER A 72 -6.44 -1.45 -11.83
CA SER A 72 -6.62 -0.04 -11.47
C SER A 72 -7.21 0.11 -10.05
N ILE A 73 -8.25 -0.66 -9.73
CA ILE A 73 -8.86 -0.67 -8.39
C ILE A 73 -7.82 -1.12 -7.35
N THR A 74 -7.09 -2.20 -7.63
CA THR A 74 -6.05 -2.71 -6.73
C THR A 74 -4.92 -1.70 -6.54
N GLY A 75 -4.52 -0.99 -7.60
CA GLY A 75 -3.53 0.08 -7.54
C GLY A 75 -3.97 1.24 -6.65
N ILE A 76 -5.21 1.70 -6.80
CA ILE A 76 -5.78 2.76 -5.95
C ILE A 76 -5.81 2.33 -4.48
N LEU A 77 -6.26 1.11 -4.19
CA LEU A 77 -6.27 0.56 -2.83
C LEU A 77 -4.85 0.46 -2.25
N THR A 78 -3.88 0.04 -3.08
CA THR A 78 -2.46 -0.06 -2.67
C THR A 78 -1.91 1.30 -2.27
N ILE A 79 -2.15 2.35 -3.07
CA ILE A 79 -1.72 3.72 -2.77
C ILE A 79 -2.42 4.22 -1.51
N PHE A 80 -3.72 3.98 -1.37
CA PHE A 80 -4.50 4.42 -0.22
C PHE A 80 -3.99 3.80 1.09
N ILE A 81 -3.81 2.47 1.12
CA ILE A 81 -3.26 1.75 2.28
C ILE A 81 -1.83 2.19 2.55
N GLY A 82 -1.03 2.39 1.49
CA GLY A 82 0.33 2.94 1.60
C GLY A 82 0.36 4.33 2.24
N GLY A 83 -0.61 5.20 1.90
CA GLY A 83 -0.78 6.51 2.52
C GLY A 83 -1.09 6.42 4.02
N ILE A 84 -2.01 5.54 4.42
CA ILE A 84 -2.32 5.29 5.84
C ILE A 84 -1.08 4.76 6.58
N ALA A 85 -0.33 3.85 5.96
CA ALA A 85 0.91 3.32 6.52
C ALA A 85 1.96 4.43 6.69
N ALA A 86 2.11 5.33 5.71
CA ALA A 86 3.04 6.45 5.79
C ALA A 86 2.68 7.41 6.94
N ILE A 87 1.40 7.76 7.12
CA ILE A 87 0.94 8.58 8.25
C ILE A 87 1.21 7.87 9.57
N SER A 88 0.90 6.57 9.67
CA SER A 88 1.14 5.77 10.87
C SER A 88 2.62 5.75 11.25
N LEU A 89 3.50 5.65 10.25
CA LEU A 89 4.93 5.68 10.46
C LEU A 89 5.43 7.07 10.90
N LEU A 90 4.86 8.14 10.36
CA LEU A 90 5.16 9.50 10.79
C LEU A 90 4.81 9.68 12.28
N VAL A 91 3.61 9.27 12.69
CA VAL A 91 3.18 9.30 14.10
C VAL A 91 4.10 8.43 14.98
N GLY A 92 4.47 7.24 14.51
CA GLY A 92 5.44 6.37 15.19
C GLY A 92 6.82 7.03 15.33
N GLY A 93 7.29 7.73 14.30
CA GLY A 93 8.54 8.48 14.30
C GLY A 93 8.53 9.64 15.29
N ILE A 94 7.42 10.38 15.39
CA ILE A 94 7.23 11.39 16.45
C ILE A 94 7.31 10.75 17.84
N GLY A 95 6.73 9.56 18.01
CA GLY A 95 6.83 8.77 19.24
C GLY A 95 8.28 8.45 19.61
N ILE A 96 9.07 7.97 18.65
CA ILE A 96 10.52 7.73 18.85
C ILE A 96 11.22 9.01 19.27
N MET A 97 10.98 10.12 18.56
CA MET A 97 11.58 11.42 18.88
C MET A 97 11.26 11.85 20.32
N ASN A 98 10.02 11.71 20.77
CA ASN A 98 9.62 12.08 22.13
C ASN A 98 10.29 11.21 23.19
N ILE A 99 10.29 9.88 23.01
CA ILE A 99 10.96 8.96 23.94
C ILE A 99 12.44 9.31 24.04
N MET A 100 13.09 9.59 22.90
CA MET A 100 14.50 9.98 22.87
C MET A 100 14.75 11.33 23.56
N LEU A 101 13.88 12.32 23.39
CA LEU A 101 13.99 13.60 24.11
C LEU A 101 13.90 13.43 25.62
N VAL A 102 12.94 12.63 26.10
CA VAL A 102 12.81 12.31 27.53
C VAL A 102 14.05 11.58 28.03
N SER A 103 14.53 10.58 27.30
CA SER A 103 15.74 9.84 27.66
C SER A 103 16.98 10.74 27.76
N VAL A 104 17.14 11.71 26.87
CA VAL A 104 18.22 12.70 26.92
C VAL A 104 18.10 13.55 28.18
N THR A 105 16.89 13.98 28.55
CA THR A 105 16.69 14.77 29.78
C THR A 105 16.98 13.97 31.05
N GLU A 106 16.57 12.70 31.11
CA GLU A 106 16.86 11.81 32.25
C GLU A 106 18.36 11.51 32.38
N ARG A 107 19.04 11.31 31.25
CA ARG A 107 20.48 10.98 31.20
C ARG A 107 21.39 12.23 31.10
N THR A 108 20.88 13.44 31.35
CA THR A 108 21.63 14.70 31.20
C THR A 108 22.96 14.70 31.95
N ARG A 109 22.96 14.26 33.23
CA ARG A 109 24.17 14.23 34.08
C ARG A 109 25.22 13.23 33.57
N GLU A 110 24.79 12.07 33.09
CA GLU A 110 25.68 11.05 32.51
C GLU A 110 26.35 11.56 31.23
N ILE A 111 25.59 12.21 30.35
CA ILE A 111 26.11 12.83 29.12
C ILE A 111 27.09 13.94 29.46
N GLY A 112 26.77 14.78 30.45
CA GLY A 112 27.64 15.83 30.97
C GLY A 112 28.98 15.30 31.48
N LEU A 113 28.95 14.22 32.26
CA LEU A 113 30.15 13.55 32.78
C LEU A 113 31.01 12.98 31.64
N ARG A 114 30.41 12.30 30.66
CA ARG A 114 31.14 11.80 29.48
C ARG A 114 31.85 12.91 28.72
N LYS A 115 31.17 14.05 28.52
CA LYS A 115 31.76 15.22 27.84
C LYS A 115 32.85 15.88 28.66
N ALA A 116 32.73 15.93 29.99
CA ALA A 116 33.79 16.43 30.88
C ALA A 116 35.05 15.56 30.83
N LEU A 117 34.88 14.25 30.63
CA LEU A 117 35.98 13.29 30.44
C LEU A 117 36.56 13.27 29.02
N GLY A 118 36.06 14.12 28.10
CA GLY A 118 36.62 14.31 26.76
C GLY A 118 35.82 13.71 25.60
N ALA A 119 34.62 13.18 25.83
CA ALA A 119 33.76 12.72 24.72
C ALA A 119 33.43 13.85 23.75
N ARG A 120 33.62 13.62 22.45
CA ARG A 120 33.34 14.61 21.42
C ARG A 120 31.84 14.66 21.15
N LYS A 121 31.36 15.80 20.60
CA LYS A 121 29.96 15.94 20.15
C LYS A 121 29.55 14.82 19.19
N ARG A 122 30.47 14.40 18.31
CA ARG A 122 30.24 13.33 17.34
C ARG A 122 29.98 11.98 18.00
N ASP A 123 30.69 11.65 19.09
CA ASP A 123 30.55 10.37 19.78
C ASP A 123 29.14 10.24 20.38
N ILE A 124 28.69 11.31 21.06
CA ILE A 124 27.33 11.40 21.62
C ILE A 124 26.28 11.37 20.51
N LEU A 125 26.48 12.13 19.43
CA LEU A 125 25.57 12.15 18.29
C LEU A 125 25.40 10.74 17.70
N THR A 126 26.51 10.04 17.42
CA THR A 126 26.48 8.68 16.84
C THR A 126 25.84 7.68 17.78
N GLN A 127 26.06 7.79 19.09
CA GLN A 127 25.44 6.91 20.07
C GLN A 127 23.91 7.01 20.02
N PHE A 128 23.37 8.22 20.12
CA PHE A 128 21.93 8.44 20.12
C PHE A 128 21.28 8.14 18.76
N LEU A 129 21.97 8.41 17.65
CA LEU A 129 21.51 8.01 16.31
C LEU A 129 21.45 6.49 16.16
N VAL A 130 22.45 5.76 16.67
CA VAL A 130 22.44 4.30 16.65
C VAL A 130 21.32 3.77 17.55
N GLU A 131 21.09 4.36 18.72
CA GLU A 131 19.98 3.98 19.62
C GLU A 131 18.61 4.17 18.95
N SER A 132 18.37 5.31 18.29
CA SER A 132 17.11 5.57 17.58
C SER A 132 16.94 4.69 16.33
N SER A 133 18.01 4.48 15.56
CA SER A 133 17.98 3.59 14.40
C SER A 133 17.76 2.13 14.80
N LEU A 134 18.38 1.66 15.89
CA LEU A 134 18.15 0.31 16.42
C LEU A 134 16.72 0.14 16.92
N LEU A 135 16.19 1.10 17.67
CA LEU A 135 14.79 1.08 18.11
C LEU A 135 13.83 0.98 16.92
N SER A 136 14.06 1.76 15.88
CA SER A 136 13.24 1.69 14.68
C SER A 136 13.41 0.35 13.95
N LEU A 137 14.64 -0.11 13.73
CA LEU A 137 14.92 -1.40 13.07
C LEU A 137 14.27 -2.59 13.79
N VAL A 138 14.31 -2.62 15.12
CA VAL A 138 13.64 -3.65 15.91
C VAL A 138 12.13 -3.56 15.71
N GLY A 139 11.55 -2.36 15.76
CA GLY A 139 10.14 -2.15 15.46
C GLY A 139 9.76 -2.58 14.04
N GLY A 140 10.61 -2.27 13.04
CA GLY A 140 10.45 -2.66 11.64
C GLY A 140 10.51 -4.18 11.46
N LEU A 141 11.46 -4.86 12.11
CA LEU A 141 11.57 -6.32 12.10
C LEU A 141 10.33 -6.98 12.71
N ILE A 142 9.87 -6.49 13.86
CA ILE A 142 8.64 -6.97 14.50
C ILE A 142 7.45 -6.72 13.57
N GLY A 143 7.36 -5.55 12.95
CA GLY A 143 6.31 -5.22 11.98
C GLY A 143 6.29 -6.15 10.77
N ILE A 144 7.47 -6.48 10.20
CA ILE A 144 7.60 -7.42 9.09
C ILE A 144 7.13 -8.83 9.52
N LEU A 145 7.55 -9.30 10.69
CA LEU A 145 7.15 -10.62 11.21
C LEU A 145 5.64 -10.70 11.46
N LEU A 146 5.06 -9.66 12.07
CA LEU A 146 3.62 -9.58 12.31
C LEU A 146 2.85 -9.49 10.98
N GLY A 147 3.32 -8.67 10.03
CA GLY A 147 2.70 -8.54 8.71
C GLY A 147 2.73 -9.85 7.94
N TRP A 148 3.85 -10.57 7.96
CA TRP A 148 3.96 -11.90 7.36
C TRP A 148 3.03 -12.91 8.05
N GLY A 149 3.00 -12.94 9.38
CA GLY A 149 2.11 -13.81 10.14
C GLY A 149 0.63 -13.57 9.85
N ILE A 150 0.21 -12.29 9.80
CA ILE A 150 -1.15 -11.91 9.42
C ILE A 150 -1.45 -12.35 7.98
N GLY A 151 -0.51 -12.15 7.05
CA GLY A 151 -0.63 -12.61 5.67
C GLY A 151 -0.90 -14.11 5.58
N VAL A 152 -0.10 -14.93 6.28
CA VAL A 152 -0.30 -16.39 6.33
C VAL A 152 -1.68 -16.76 6.86
N ILE A 153 -2.14 -16.13 7.95
CA ILE A 153 -3.46 -16.38 8.54
C ILE A 153 -4.57 -16.04 7.53
N VAL A 154 -4.47 -14.89 6.86
CA VAL A 154 -5.44 -14.45 5.85
C VAL A 154 -5.47 -15.44 4.68
N GLY A 155 -4.32 -15.92 4.20
CA GLY A 155 -4.25 -16.91 3.12
C GLY A 155 -4.92 -18.24 3.48
N ILE A 156 -4.73 -18.72 4.71
CA ILE A 156 -5.40 -19.94 5.22
C ILE A 156 -6.92 -19.76 5.27
N VAL A 157 -7.40 -18.60 5.77
CA VAL A 157 -8.84 -18.31 5.85
C VAL A 157 -9.45 -18.20 4.46
N ALA A 158 -8.80 -17.48 3.55
CA ALA A 158 -9.28 -17.28 2.18
C ALA A 158 -9.40 -18.61 1.40
N THR A 159 -8.42 -19.50 1.56
CA THR A 159 -8.45 -20.85 0.98
C THR A 159 -9.66 -21.65 1.49
N LYS A 160 -10.01 -21.54 2.78
CA LYS A 160 -11.19 -22.21 3.37
C LYS A 160 -12.52 -21.60 2.91
N SER A 161 -12.54 -20.33 2.54
CA SER A 161 -13.72 -19.61 2.06
C SER A 161 -14.00 -19.82 0.56
N GLY A 162 -13.18 -20.61 -0.14
CA GLY A 162 -13.36 -20.89 -1.58
C GLY A 162 -12.79 -19.82 -2.52
N THR A 163 -12.09 -18.81 -1.98
CA THR A 163 -11.39 -17.78 -2.75
C THR A 163 -9.89 -17.89 -2.46
N PRO A 164 -9.14 -18.75 -3.16
CA PRO A 164 -7.71 -18.92 -2.93
C PRO A 164 -6.99 -17.59 -3.16
N PHE A 165 -6.44 -17.03 -2.09
CA PHE A 165 -5.63 -15.81 -2.09
C PHE A 165 -4.29 -16.15 -1.46
N GLU A 166 -3.22 -16.04 -2.24
CA GLU A 166 -1.85 -16.30 -1.79
C GLU A 166 -1.12 -14.96 -1.58
N PRO A 167 -1.02 -14.47 -0.33
CA PRO A 167 -0.25 -13.27 -0.06
C PRO A 167 1.24 -13.57 -0.24
N VAL A 168 1.83 -13.01 -1.30
CA VAL A 168 3.25 -13.13 -1.59
C VAL A 168 4.03 -12.00 -0.90
N VAL A 169 4.83 -12.35 0.10
CA VAL A 169 5.80 -11.41 0.70
C VAL A 169 7.12 -11.51 -0.07
N GLY A 170 7.29 -10.63 -1.05
CA GLY A 170 8.51 -10.57 -1.86
C GLY A 170 9.69 -9.96 -1.11
N LEU A 171 10.91 -10.39 -1.45
CA LEU A 171 12.15 -9.87 -0.86
C LEU A 171 12.27 -8.34 -1.02
N ASN A 172 11.78 -7.80 -2.15
CA ASN A 172 11.76 -6.36 -2.41
C ASN A 172 10.94 -5.58 -1.37
N ALA A 173 9.79 -6.13 -0.95
CA ALA A 173 8.94 -5.49 0.07
C ALA A 173 9.61 -5.49 1.45
N VAL A 174 10.28 -6.60 1.80
CA VAL A 174 11.04 -6.71 3.05
C VAL A 174 12.20 -5.72 3.07
N LEU A 175 13.00 -5.67 2.01
CA LEU A 175 14.12 -4.74 1.89
C LEU A 175 13.66 -3.28 1.96
N LEU A 176 12.58 -2.95 1.24
CA LEU A 176 11.98 -1.62 1.26
C LEU A 176 11.53 -1.25 2.68
N ALA A 177 10.82 -2.15 3.37
CA ALA A 177 10.36 -1.92 4.74
C ALA A 177 11.53 -1.73 5.73
N THR A 178 12.58 -2.54 5.63
CA THR A 178 13.77 -2.42 6.49
C THR A 178 14.52 -1.11 6.25
N LEU A 179 14.77 -0.73 5.00
CA LEU A 179 15.43 0.52 4.65
C LEU A 179 14.60 1.73 5.10
N PHE A 180 13.29 1.67 4.90
CA PHE A 180 12.38 2.76 5.28
C PHE A 180 12.30 2.92 6.79
N SER A 181 12.25 1.82 7.55
CA SER A 181 12.35 1.85 9.01
C SER A 181 13.67 2.45 9.49
N ALA A 182 14.81 2.02 8.94
CA ALA A 182 16.11 2.61 9.27
C ALA A 182 16.15 4.13 9.01
N ALA A 183 15.63 4.56 7.86
CA ALA A 183 15.56 5.97 7.47
C ALA A 183 14.71 6.80 8.45
N VAL A 184 13.56 6.28 8.89
CA VAL A 184 12.69 6.95 9.87
C VAL A 184 13.36 7.05 11.24
N GLY A 185 13.98 5.97 11.74
CA GLY A 185 14.72 6.01 13.00
C GLY A 185 15.89 7.00 12.98
N LEU A 186 16.56 7.14 11.84
CA LEU A 186 17.61 8.12 11.66
C LEU A 186 17.03 9.55 11.59
N PHE A 187 16.02 9.78 10.76
CA PHE A 187 15.41 11.10 10.57
C PHE A 187 14.86 11.69 11.88
N PHE A 188 14.03 10.93 12.60
CA PHE A 188 13.46 11.38 13.87
C PHE A 188 14.45 11.35 15.04
N GLY A 189 15.57 10.64 14.90
CA GLY A 189 16.66 10.60 15.88
C GLY A 189 17.62 11.78 15.83
N ILE A 190 17.74 12.46 14.68
CA ILE A 190 18.70 13.56 14.48
C ILE A 190 18.49 14.69 15.49
N TYR A 191 17.24 15.12 15.69
CA TYR A 191 16.93 16.23 16.60
C TYR A 191 17.34 15.94 18.06
N PRO A 192 16.86 14.85 18.71
CA PRO A 192 17.26 14.53 20.08
C PRO A 192 18.76 14.23 20.21
N ALA A 193 19.36 13.53 19.24
CA ALA A 193 20.79 13.24 19.25
C ALA A 193 21.63 14.53 19.20
N ASN A 194 21.22 15.51 18.39
CA ASN A 194 21.89 16.80 18.31
C ASN A 194 21.70 17.62 19.61
N ARG A 195 20.51 17.54 20.23
CA ARG A 195 20.27 18.15 21.54
C ARG A 195 21.20 17.57 22.62
N ALA A 196 21.34 16.25 22.68
CA ALA A 196 22.25 15.57 23.60
C ALA A 196 23.72 15.95 23.35
N ALA A 197 24.15 15.97 22.09
CA ALA A 197 25.52 16.30 21.71
C ALA A 197 25.90 17.75 22.07
N ASN A 198 24.94 18.67 22.15
CA ASN A 198 25.18 20.08 22.45
C ASN A 198 25.08 20.45 23.95
N LEU A 199 24.76 19.51 24.85
CA LEU A 199 24.72 19.76 26.29
C LEU A 199 26.06 20.31 26.83
N VAL A 200 26.03 21.41 27.59
CA VAL A 200 27.23 22.00 28.19
C VAL A 200 27.57 21.22 29.47
N PRO A 201 28.81 20.69 29.65
CA PRO A 201 29.17 19.86 30.79
C PRO A 201 28.94 20.55 32.14
N VAL A 202 29.26 21.86 32.20
CA VAL A 202 29.12 22.66 33.41
C VAL A 202 27.65 22.79 33.82
N GLU A 203 26.74 23.00 32.87
CA GLU A 203 25.29 23.09 33.15
C GLU A 203 24.72 21.73 33.53
N ALA A 204 25.14 20.66 32.85
CA ALA A 204 24.69 19.30 33.13
C ALA A 204 25.10 18.77 34.52
N LEU A 205 26.15 19.35 35.12
CA LEU A 205 26.62 19.02 36.47
C LEU A 205 26.12 19.99 37.55
N ARG A 206 25.53 21.13 37.16
CA ARG A 206 25.02 22.17 38.08
C ARG A 206 23.60 21.93 38.56
N TYR A 207 22.89 20.96 37.99
CA TYR A 207 21.55 20.57 38.45
C TYR A 207 21.64 19.78 39.77
N GLU A 208 21.70 20.53 40.88
CA GLU A 208 20.89 20.35 42.09
C GLU A 208 20.15 21.67 42.35
#